data_AF-A0A538ATK8-F1
#
_entry.id   AF-A0A538ATK8-F1
#
_cell.length_a   1.000
_cell.length_b   1.000
_cell.length_c   1.000
_cell.angle_alpha   90.00
_cell.angle_beta   90.00
_cell.angle_gamma   90.00
#
_symmetry.space_group_name_H-M   'P 1'
#
loop_
_entity.id
_entity.type
_entity.pdbx_description
1 polymer ?
#
loop_
_entity_poly.entity_id
_entity_poly.type
_entity_poly.pdbx_seq_one_letter_code
_entity_poly.pdbx_strand_id
1 'polypeptide(L)'
;MLAGSPVSRAFVAYALWQAKTLSQWELSSIHSYSNIVLPQMSAIEKQVVNFAFKYAGFPYVYAGEWYKPTGSGYCCGTQLQGGFDCSGFAWWVLKSPAGTWNNTSIRGYYGWSLPERGAAAMTGDAPVRIYYSKLQPGDLLGFNTDDQGTGWQGVDHAGIYLGNGWMVHSSGSRGGVSVDFIGSGSWWYSRLVWGRRLLPTYTPPPPPPPPSPSPSPSASATP
;
A
#
# COMPACT_ATOMS: atom_id res chain seq x y z
N MET A 1 15.83 8.47 -2.70
CA MET A 1 16.07 9.84 -3.22
C MET A 1 14.88 10.69 -2.88
N LEU A 2 15.05 11.97 -2.58
CA LEU A 2 13.91 12.86 -2.45
C LEU A 2 13.38 13.20 -3.84
N ALA A 3 12.07 13.33 -3.99
CA ALA A 3 11.46 13.80 -5.24
C ALA A 3 12.07 15.17 -5.63
N GLY A 4 12.56 15.29 -6.87
CA GLY A 4 13.15 16.53 -7.40
C GLY A 4 14.67 16.68 -7.27
N SER A 5 15.39 15.71 -6.67
CA SER A 5 16.87 15.74 -6.68
C SER A 5 17.45 15.29 -8.03
N PRO A 6 18.57 15.88 -8.51
CA PRO A 6 19.24 15.44 -9.73
C PRO A 6 19.71 13.99 -9.62
N VAL A 7 19.47 13.19 -10.66
CA VAL A 7 19.98 11.82 -10.75
C VAL A 7 21.39 11.87 -11.35
N SER A 8 22.39 11.37 -10.61
CA SER A 8 23.77 11.36 -11.10
C SER A 8 23.96 10.34 -12.23
N ARG A 9 24.87 10.62 -13.16
CA ARG A 9 25.25 9.66 -14.22
C ARG A 9 25.74 8.33 -13.64
N ALA A 10 26.43 8.38 -12.50
CA ALA A 10 26.88 7.19 -11.77
C ALA A 10 25.71 6.35 -11.26
N PHE A 11 24.65 6.99 -10.76
CA PHE A 11 23.43 6.29 -10.36
C PHE A 11 22.74 5.63 -11.55
N VAL A 12 22.60 6.33 -12.68
CA VAL A 12 22.01 5.76 -13.90
C VAL A 12 22.82 4.55 -14.37
N ALA A 13 24.16 4.67 -14.41
CA ALA A 13 25.04 3.58 -14.78
C ALA A 13 24.92 2.38 -13.81
N TYR A 14 24.82 2.64 -12.51
CA TYR A 14 24.62 1.59 -11.50
C TYR A 14 23.25 0.90 -11.63
N ALA A 15 22.18 1.65 -11.86
CA ALA A 15 20.84 1.10 -12.08
C ALA A 15 20.79 0.23 -13.35
N LEU A 16 21.43 0.68 -14.43
CA LEU A 16 21.57 -0.11 -15.66
C LEU A 16 22.42 -1.37 -15.47
N TRP A 17 23.50 -1.27 -14.70
CA TRP A 17 24.33 -2.42 -14.34
C TRP A 17 23.53 -3.44 -13.53
N GLN A 18 22.86 -3.00 -12.46
CA GLN A 18 21.96 -3.83 -11.64
C GLN A 18 20.93 -4.56 -12.52
N ALA A 19 20.22 -3.82 -13.38
CA ALA A 19 19.23 -4.40 -14.29
C ALA A 19 19.83 -5.46 -15.24
N LYS A 20 21.09 -5.30 -15.66
CA LYS A 20 21.80 -6.26 -16.52
C LYS A 20 22.31 -7.48 -15.75
N THR A 21 22.54 -7.36 -14.45
CA THR A 21 23.13 -8.41 -13.61
C THR A 21 22.14 -9.16 -12.73
N LEU A 22 20.84 -8.86 -12.82
CA LEU A 22 19.80 -9.59 -12.09
C LEU A 22 19.85 -11.08 -12.42
N SER A 23 19.83 -11.89 -11.38
CA SER A 23 19.69 -13.33 -11.47
C SER A 23 18.29 -13.75 -11.95
N GLN A 24 18.14 -15.00 -12.38
CA GLN A 24 16.85 -15.52 -12.88
C GLN A 24 15.73 -15.47 -11.83
N TRP A 25 16.04 -15.67 -10.55
CA TRP A 25 15.03 -15.57 -9.50
C TRP A 25 14.62 -14.11 -9.23
N GLU A 26 15.55 -13.15 -9.35
CA GLU A 26 15.22 -11.73 -9.25
C GLU A 26 14.32 -11.30 -10.42
N LEU A 27 14.65 -11.72 -11.64
CA LEU A 27 13.81 -11.51 -12.83
C LEU A 27 12.41 -12.13 -12.67
N SER A 28 12.31 -13.32 -12.08
CA SER A 28 11.03 -13.95 -11.75
C SER A 28 10.24 -13.15 -10.71
N SER A 29 10.92 -12.64 -9.66
CA SER A 29 10.27 -11.85 -8.61
C SER A 29 9.74 -10.49 -9.08
N ILE A 30 10.34 -9.91 -10.13
CA ILE A 30 9.82 -8.69 -10.76
C ILE A 30 8.76 -8.97 -11.84
N HIS A 31 8.58 -10.22 -12.29
CA HIS A 31 7.61 -10.54 -13.35
C HIS A 31 6.18 -10.13 -12.96
N SER A 32 5.82 -10.28 -11.69
CA SER A 32 4.54 -9.85 -11.13
C SER A 32 4.27 -8.35 -11.39
N TYR A 33 5.31 -7.52 -11.46
CA TYR A 33 5.19 -6.08 -11.66
C TYR A 33 4.99 -5.69 -13.13
N SER A 34 5.13 -6.63 -14.07
CA SER A 34 4.94 -6.37 -15.50
C SER A 34 3.52 -5.93 -15.83
N ASN A 35 2.53 -6.34 -15.03
CA ASN A 35 1.12 -5.99 -15.19
C ASN A 35 0.41 -5.86 -13.84
N ILE A 36 0.63 -4.73 -13.14
CA ILE A 36 -0.16 -4.42 -11.94
C ILE A 36 -1.56 -3.99 -12.38
N VAL A 37 -2.55 -4.86 -12.15
CA VAL A 37 -3.97 -4.56 -12.39
C VAL A 37 -4.67 -4.49 -11.04
N LEU A 38 -5.13 -3.30 -10.69
CA LEU A 38 -5.93 -3.07 -9.48
C LEU A 38 -7.42 -3.36 -9.74
N PRO A 39 -8.18 -3.82 -8.74
CA PRO A 39 -9.60 -4.14 -8.93
C PRO A 39 -10.44 -2.88 -9.15
N GLN A 40 -11.70 -3.08 -9.52
CA GLN A 40 -12.70 -2.02 -9.42
C GLN A 40 -12.82 -1.58 -7.95
N MET A 41 -12.81 -0.28 -7.76
CA MET A 41 -12.80 0.38 -6.45
C MET A 41 -13.93 1.39 -6.38
N SER A 42 -14.49 1.57 -5.19
CA SER A 42 -15.31 2.72 -4.82
C SER A 42 -14.55 4.04 -4.97
N ALA A 43 -15.29 5.15 -4.96
CA ALA A 43 -14.69 6.47 -5.01
C ALA A 43 -13.70 6.71 -3.86
N ILE A 44 -14.02 6.26 -2.64
CA ILE A 44 -13.17 6.46 -1.47
C ILE A 44 -11.91 5.58 -1.52
N GLU A 45 -12.03 4.32 -1.92
CA GLU A 45 -10.87 3.43 -2.11
C GLU A 45 -9.91 4.00 -3.16
N LYS A 46 -10.43 4.50 -4.29
CA LYS A 46 -9.63 5.17 -5.32
C LYS A 46 -8.89 6.39 -4.77
N GLN A 47 -9.52 7.20 -3.95
CA GLN A 47 -8.88 8.38 -3.34
C GLN A 47 -7.73 7.97 -2.42
N VAL A 48 -7.94 6.96 -1.56
CA VAL A 48 -6.92 6.42 -0.64
C VAL A 48 -5.73 5.86 -1.42
N VAL A 49 -6.00 4.99 -2.40
CA VAL A 49 -4.98 4.35 -3.22
C VAL A 49 -4.19 5.38 -4.04
N ASN A 50 -4.87 6.33 -4.69
CA ASN A 50 -4.19 7.39 -5.45
C ASN A 50 -3.34 8.28 -4.54
N PHE A 51 -3.81 8.59 -3.33
CA PHE A 51 -3.04 9.37 -2.38
C PHE A 51 -1.78 8.63 -1.94
N ALA A 52 -1.88 7.33 -1.64
CA ALA A 52 -0.72 6.51 -1.31
C ALA A 52 0.32 6.49 -2.46
N PHE A 53 -0.13 6.35 -3.71
CA PHE A 53 0.77 6.33 -4.88
C PHE A 53 1.51 7.64 -5.14
N LYS A 54 0.99 8.80 -4.70
CA LYS A 54 1.74 10.08 -4.80
C LYS A 54 3.08 10.04 -4.07
N TYR A 55 3.24 9.12 -3.12
CA TYR A 55 4.43 8.97 -2.31
C TYR A 55 5.28 7.77 -2.71
N ALA A 56 4.94 7.04 -3.78
CA ALA A 56 5.79 5.98 -4.30
C ALA A 56 7.22 6.51 -4.56
N GLY A 57 8.23 5.82 -4.03
CA GLY A 57 9.63 6.24 -4.09
C GLY A 57 10.09 7.21 -2.99
N PHE A 58 9.21 7.68 -2.11
CA PHE A 58 9.62 8.45 -0.93
C PHE A 58 10.50 7.59 -0.02
N PRO A 59 11.56 8.15 0.59
CA PRO A 59 12.54 7.35 1.32
C PRO A 59 11.98 6.75 2.61
N TYR A 60 12.55 5.61 3.00
CA TYR A 60 12.34 5.07 4.33
C TYR A 60 13.04 5.96 5.35
N VAL A 61 12.32 6.33 6.40
CA VAL A 61 12.85 7.12 7.53
C VAL A 61 12.32 6.49 8.79
N TYR A 62 13.21 5.96 9.64
CA TYR A 62 12.79 5.39 10.93
C TYR A 62 12.04 6.44 11.76
N ALA A 63 10.93 6.05 12.39
CA ALA A 63 9.97 6.93 13.07
C ALA A 63 9.30 7.99 12.15
N GLY A 64 9.56 7.96 10.84
CA GLY A 64 9.07 8.95 9.89
C GLY A 64 7.58 8.78 9.60
N GLU A 65 6.87 9.90 9.59
CA GLU A 65 5.41 9.96 9.44
C GLU A 65 4.95 11.21 8.68
N TRP A 66 5.91 11.99 8.16
CA TRP A 66 5.66 13.23 7.44
C TRP A 66 6.42 13.28 6.11
N TYR A 67 5.80 13.82 5.07
CA TYR A 67 6.38 13.81 3.72
C TYR A 67 7.54 14.81 3.52
N LYS A 68 7.77 15.74 4.45
CA LYS A 68 8.81 16.77 4.38
C LYS A 68 9.41 17.03 5.77
N PRO A 69 10.47 17.84 5.91
CA PRO A 69 10.93 18.25 7.24
C PRO A 69 9.80 18.89 8.05
N THR A 70 9.67 18.53 9.32
CA THR A 70 8.65 19.08 10.22
C THR A 70 9.08 20.45 10.74
N GLY A 71 8.12 21.36 10.89
CA GLY A 71 8.36 22.67 11.51
C GLY A 71 8.34 22.60 13.05
N SER A 72 8.68 23.74 13.68
CA SER A 72 8.49 23.92 15.12
C SER A 72 7.03 23.71 15.52
N GLY A 73 6.78 23.02 16.65
CA GLY A 73 5.43 22.79 17.17
C GLY A 73 4.66 21.62 16.52
N TYR A 74 5.29 20.83 15.65
CA TYR A 74 4.70 19.57 15.18
C TYR A 74 4.52 18.59 16.35
N CYS A 75 3.33 18.01 16.47
CA CYS A 75 2.87 17.23 17.65
C CYS A 75 3.77 16.06 18.02
N CYS A 76 4.46 15.52 17.02
CA CYS A 76 4.83 14.12 17.01
C CYS A 76 6.36 13.96 16.85
N GLY A 77 7.10 15.03 17.16
CA GLY A 77 8.56 15.06 17.20
C GLY A 77 9.22 15.64 15.94
N THR A 78 10.49 16.02 16.07
CA THR A 78 11.24 16.62 14.95
C THR A 78 11.66 15.57 13.94
N GLN A 79 11.29 15.78 12.66
CA GLN A 79 11.74 15.02 11.50
C GLN A 79 12.56 15.93 10.58
N LEU A 80 13.87 15.70 10.48
CA LEU A 80 14.79 16.58 9.72
C LEU A 80 14.72 16.40 8.20
N GLN A 81 14.17 15.29 7.73
CA GLN A 81 13.99 14.97 6.32
C GLN A 81 12.60 14.39 6.07
N GLY A 82 12.04 14.55 4.87
CA GLY A 82 10.77 13.90 4.52
C GLY A 82 10.92 12.40 4.27
N GLY A 83 9.90 11.62 4.61
CA GLY A 83 9.84 10.18 4.39
C GLY A 83 9.15 9.46 5.53
N PHE A 84 9.06 8.14 5.41
CA PHE A 84 8.14 7.35 6.24
C PHE A 84 8.76 6.03 6.69
N ASP A 85 8.46 5.59 7.91
CA ASP A 85 8.52 4.17 8.23
C ASP A 85 7.21 3.47 7.81
N CYS A 86 7.12 2.15 8.02
CA CYS A 86 5.98 1.36 7.58
C CYS A 86 4.63 1.84 8.17
N SER A 87 4.59 2.06 9.47
CA SER A 87 3.38 2.45 10.21
C SER A 87 3.10 3.95 10.11
N GLY A 88 4.13 4.77 10.00
CA GLY A 88 4.03 6.21 9.75
C GLY A 88 3.50 6.50 8.35
N PHE A 89 3.86 5.67 7.36
CA PHE A 89 3.22 5.72 6.04
C PHE A 89 1.74 5.32 6.12
N ALA A 90 1.40 4.27 6.87
CA ALA A 90 0.00 3.89 7.08
C ALA A 90 -0.80 5.02 7.74
N TRP A 91 -0.23 5.69 8.75
CA TRP A 91 -0.77 6.89 9.37
C TRP A 91 -0.98 8.03 8.38
N TRP A 92 0.07 8.35 7.62
CA TRP A 92 0.05 9.39 6.60
C TRP A 92 -1.14 9.23 5.66
N VAL A 93 -1.39 8.01 5.22
CA VAL A 93 -2.49 7.71 4.30
C VAL A 93 -3.83 7.69 5.03
N LEU A 94 -3.96 7.03 6.18
CA LEU A 94 -5.28 6.65 6.71
C LEU A 94 -5.78 7.49 7.89
N LYS A 95 -4.90 8.04 8.73
CA LYS A 95 -5.27 8.69 9.99
C LYS A 95 -6.07 9.99 9.77
N SER A 96 -7.11 10.24 10.56
CA SER A 96 -7.82 11.53 10.58
C SER A 96 -7.04 12.61 11.36
N PRO A 97 -7.26 13.90 11.08
CA PRO A 97 -6.67 15.00 11.85
C PRO A 97 -6.82 14.84 13.37
N ALA A 98 -5.75 15.13 14.11
CA ALA A 98 -5.72 15.12 15.57
C ALA A 98 -4.59 15.99 16.10
N GLY A 99 -4.87 16.88 17.06
CA GLY A 99 -3.88 17.85 17.54
C GLY A 99 -3.35 18.72 16.40
N THR A 100 -2.03 18.84 16.27
CA THR A 100 -1.39 19.54 15.15
C THR A 100 -1.10 18.65 13.94
N TRP A 101 -1.43 17.34 14.01
CA TRP A 101 -1.34 16.44 12.87
C TRP A 101 -2.54 16.67 11.94
N ASN A 102 -2.28 17.16 10.72
CA ASN A 102 -3.31 17.33 9.70
C ASN A 102 -2.70 17.44 8.29
N ASN A 103 -3.08 16.53 7.39
CA ASN A 103 -2.69 16.56 5.99
C ASN A 103 -3.87 16.68 5.00
N THR A 104 -5.08 17.02 5.47
CA THR A 104 -6.28 17.12 4.61
C THR A 104 -6.20 18.25 3.58
N SER A 105 -5.29 19.20 3.73
CA SER A 105 -5.03 20.22 2.71
C SER A 105 -4.44 19.66 1.40
N ILE A 106 -3.82 18.47 1.46
CA ILE A 106 -3.20 17.79 0.31
C ILE A 106 -3.78 16.39 0.05
N ARG A 107 -4.57 15.89 0.99
CA ARG A 107 -5.28 14.61 0.93
C ARG A 107 -6.77 14.86 0.69
N GLY A 108 -7.33 14.31 -0.37
CA GLY A 108 -8.72 14.55 -0.80
C GLY A 108 -9.81 13.90 0.06
N TYR A 109 -9.49 13.45 1.27
CA TYR A 109 -10.41 12.80 2.21
C TYR A 109 -9.98 13.04 3.66
N TYR A 110 -10.94 12.91 4.58
CA TYR A 110 -10.74 13.24 6.00
C TYR A 110 -9.88 12.23 6.76
N GLY A 111 -9.90 10.96 6.38
CA GLY A 111 -9.25 9.86 7.10
C GLY A 111 -10.13 9.28 8.20
N TRP A 112 -9.55 8.38 9.00
CA TRP A 112 -10.27 7.61 10.03
C TRP A 112 -9.52 7.58 11.37
N SER A 113 -10.24 7.21 12.43
CA SER A 113 -9.65 7.04 13.75
C SER A 113 -8.61 5.91 13.70
N LEU A 114 -7.35 6.31 13.85
CA LEU A 114 -6.17 5.45 13.95
C LEU A 114 -5.21 6.10 14.96
N PRO A 115 -5.53 6.05 16.27
CA PRO A 115 -4.74 6.68 17.32
C PRO A 115 -3.38 6.01 17.57
N GLU A 116 -3.19 4.78 17.11
CA GLU A 116 -2.04 3.93 17.35
C GLU A 116 -0.94 4.23 16.33
N ARG A 117 0.31 4.49 16.76
CA ARG A 117 1.42 4.82 15.85
C ARG A 117 2.21 3.62 15.34
N GLY A 118 2.29 2.55 16.14
CA GLY A 118 3.09 1.37 15.83
C GLY A 118 2.30 0.29 15.10
N ALA A 119 2.95 -0.46 14.21
CA ALA A 119 2.34 -1.52 13.40
C ALA A 119 1.61 -2.58 14.26
N ALA A 120 2.22 -3.02 15.37
CA ALA A 120 1.63 -3.96 16.31
C ALA A 120 0.30 -3.47 16.88
N ALA A 121 0.28 -2.26 17.44
CA ALA A 121 -0.91 -1.68 18.04
C ALA A 121 -2.01 -1.39 17.00
N MET A 122 -1.64 -0.87 15.82
CA MET A 122 -2.58 -0.69 14.70
C MET A 122 -3.28 -1.99 14.32
N THR A 123 -2.56 -3.10 14.35
CA THR A 123 -3.06 -4.43 14.02
C THR A 123 -3.85 -5.05 15.17
N GLY A 124 -3.37 -4.89 16.40
CA GLY A 124 -4.00 -5.41 17.63
C GLY A 124 -5.35 -4.78 17.94
N ASP A 125 -5.50 -3.48 17.69
CA ASP A 125 -6.74 -2.72 17.95
C ASP A 125 -7.77 -2.85 16.81
N ALA A 126 -7.60 -3.82 15.91
CA ALA A 126 -8.59 -4.15 14.90
C ALA A 126 -9.86 -4.70 15.57
N PRO A 127 -11.04 -4.06 15.43
CA PRO A 127 -12.27 -4.55 16.03
C PRO A 127 -12.70 -5.89 15.43
N VAL A 128 -12.37 -6.11 14.15
CA VAL A 128 -12.54 -7.36 13.43
C VAL A 128 -11.26 -7.64 12.66
N ARG A 129 -10.73 -8.85 12.80
CA ARG A 129 -9.56 -9.33 12.05
C ARG A 129 -9.98 -9.67 10.62
N ILE A 130 -9.36 -9.02 9.64
CA ILE A 130 -9.63 -9.27 8.22
C ILE A 130 -8.57 -10.21 7.66
N TYR A 131 -8.96 -11.44 7.35
CA TYR A 131 -8.06 -12.40 6.71
C TYR A 131 -7.95 -12.15 5.20
N TYR A 132 -6.89 -12.68 4.58
CA TYR A 132 -6.51 -12.42 3.19
C TYR A 132 -7.70 -12.45 2.20
N SER A 133 -8.54 -13.48 2.25
CA SER A 133 -9.69 -13.68 1.34
C SER A 133 -10.79 -12.64 1.48
N LYS A 134 -10.76 -11.81 2.52
CA LYS A 134 -11.73 -10.75 2.80
C LYS A 134 -11.14 -9.35 2.67
N LEU A 135 -9.86 -9.22 2.33
CA LEU A 135 -9.20 -7.93 2.19
C LEU A 135 -9.85 -7.10 1.06
N GLN A 136 -10.00 -5.80 1.31
CA GLN A 136 -10.47 -4.80 0.36
C GLN A 136 -9.44 -3.67 0.24
N PRO A 137 -9.36 -3.00 -0.93
CA PRO A 137 -8.48 -1.86 -1.10
C PRO A 137 -8.63 -0.83 0.05
N GLY A 138 -7.51 -0.33 0.56
CA GLY A 138 -7.48 0.58 1.70
C GLY A 138 -7.46 -0.08 3.08
N ASP A 139 -7.62 -1.41 3.19
CA ASP A 139 -7.40 -2.11 4.45
C ASP A 139 -5.95 -1.95 4.91
N LEU A 140 -5.75 -1.65 6.19
CA LEU A 140 -4.44 -1.70 6.84
C LEU A 140 -4.03 -3.16 7.00
N LEU A 141 -2.75 -3.48 6.81
CA LEU A 141 -2.19 -4.82 6.90
C LEU A 141 -1.11 -4.85 7.98
N GLY A 142 -1.13 -5.88 8.84
CA GLY A 142 -0.06 -6.17 9.80
C GLY A 142 0.70 -7.44 9.43
N PHE A 143 2.03 -7.39 9.52
CA PHE A 143 2.92 -8.49 9.17
C PHE A 143 3.92 -8.77 10.30
N ASN A 144 4.23 -10.05 10.51
CA ASN A 144 5.35 -10.52 11.31
C ASN A 144 6.45 -10.98 10.35
N THR A 145 7.49 -10.18 10.19
CA THR A 145 8.55 -10.37 9.20
C THR A 145 9.85 -10.89 9.78
N ASP A 146 10.06 -10.71 11.08
CA ASP A 146 11.25 -11.15 11.82
C ASP A 146 11.05 -12.47 12.59
N ASP A 147 9.85 -13.07 12.49
CA ASP A 147 9.42 -14.28 13.19
C ASP A 147 9.49 -14.15 14.72
N GLN A 148 9.44 -12.93 15.25
CA GLN A 148 9.42 -12.70 16.69
C GLN A 148 7.98 -12.60 17.21
N GLY A 149 7.75 -13.17 18.39
CA GLY A 149 6.42 -13.14 19.02
C GLY A 149 5.34 -13.95 18.27
N THR A 150 4.09 -13.78 18.68
CA THR A 150 2.93 -14.44 18.05
C THR A 150 1.76 -13.47 17.95
N GLY A 151 0.87 -13.69 16.97
CA GLY A 151 -0.29 -12.82 16.77
C GLY A 151 0.11 -11.38 16.44
N TRP A 152 -0.64 -10.40 16.95
CA TRP A 152 -0.36 -8.98 16.71
C TRP A 152 0.85 -8.47 17.48
N GLN A 153 1.20 -9.11 18.59
CA GLN A 153 2.38 -8.72 19.39
C GLN A 153 3.69 -8.94 18.62
N GLY A 154 3.68 -9.87 17.66
CA GLY A 154 4.80 -10.11 16.74
C GLY A 154 4.77 -9.26 15.48
N VAL A 155 3.84 -8.30 15.34
CA VAL A 155 3.79 -7.47 14.14
C VAL A 155 4.83 -6.36 14.21
N ASP A 156 5.79 -6.41 13.31
CA ASP A 156 6.85 -5.42 13.15
C ASP A 156 6.68 -4.56 11.88
N HIS A 157 5.81 -4.96 10.95
CA HIS A 157 5.64 -4.26 9.68
C HIS A 157 4.17 -3.98 9.33
N ALA A 158 3.91 -2.84 8.69
CA ALA A 158 2.58 -2.42 8.25
C ALA A 158 2.54 -2.05 6.77
N GLY A 159 1.36 -2.24 6.16
CA GLY A 159 1.09 -1.84 4.78
C GLY A 159 -0.39 -1.50 4.56
N ILE A 160 -0.73 -1.15 3.33
CA ILE A 160 -2.11 -0.88 2.91
C ILE A 160 -2.41 -1.74 1.69
N TYR A 161 -3.51 -2.49 1.74
CA TYR A 161 -3.91 -3.33 0.62
C TYR A 161 -4.39 -2.49 -0.56
N LEU A 162 -3.93 -2.83 -1.76
CA LEU A 162 -4.33 -2.19 -3.01
C LEU A 162 -5.37 -3.00 -3.78
N GLY A 163 -5.64 -4.24 -3.36
CA GLY A 163 -6.46 -5.17 -4.13
C GLY A 163 -5.64 -6.07 -5.05
N ASN A 164 -6.26 -7.17 -5.52
CA ASN A 164 -5.66 -8.15 -6.41
C ASN A 164 -4.27 -8.66 -5.96
N GLY A 165 -4.09 -8.85 -4.66
CA GLY A 165 -2.83 -9.33 -4.10
C GLY A 165 -1.71 -8.28 -4.06
N TRP A 166 -1.98 -7.00 -4.26
CA TRP A 166 -0.98 -5.94 -4.14
C TRP A 166 -1.11 -5.19 -2.83
N MET A 167 0.01 -4.73 -2.29
CA MET A 167 0.05 -3.75 -1.20
C MET A 167 0.96 -2.57 -1.55
N VAL A 168 0.75 -1.46 -0.86
CA VAL A 168 1.69 -0.34 -0.77
C VAL A 168 2.15 -0.18 0.68
N HIS A 169 3.44 0.02 0.88
CA HIS A 169 4.08 0.09 2.20
C HIS A 169 5.37 0.90 2.11
N SER A 170 5.93 1.34 3.24
CA SER A 170 7.30 1.84 3.32
C SER A 170 8.18 0.80 4.00
N SER A 171 9.22 0.29 3.32
CA SER A 171 10.14 -0.70 3.87
C SER A 171 11.59 -0.26 3.76
N GLY A 172 12.37 -0.52 4.81
CA GLY A 172 13.82 -0.30 4.80
C GLY A 172 14.52 -1.12 3.72
N SER A 173 14.12 -2.38 3.51
CA SER A 173 14.71 -3.26 2.48
C SER A 173 14.42 -2.81 1.04
N ARG A 174 13.33 -2.07 0.84
CA ARG A 174 12.96 -1.44 -0.45
C ARG A 174 13.44 0.01 -0.55
N GLY A 175 14.07 0.54 0.50
CA GLY A 175 14.55 1.92 0.58
C GLY A 175 13.45 2.98 0.74
N GLY A 176 12.20 2.59 0.95
CA GLY A 176 11.08 3.52 1.08
C GLY A 176 9.73 2.99 0.65
N VAL A 177 8.86 3.91 0.23
CA VAL A 177 7.50 3.62 -0.22
C VAL A 177 7.53 2.87 -1.56
N SER A 178 7.06 1.64 -1.55
CA SER A 178 7.02 0.74 -2.69
C SER A 178 5.72 -0.05 -2.72
N VAL A 179 5.51 -0.78 -3.81
CA VAL A 179 4.48 -1.81 -3.89
C VAL A 179 5.11 -3.19 -3.84
N ASP A 180 4.39 -4.13 -3.27
CA ASP A 180 4.82 -5.52 -3.17
C ASP A 180 3.62 -6.46 -3.38
N PHE A 181 3.88 -7.63 -3.95
CA PHE A 181 2.87 -8.65 -4.14
C PHE A 181 2.75 -9.50 -2.87
N ILE A 182 1.52 -9.65 -2.39
CA ILE A 182 1.14 -10.36 -1.17
C ILE A 182 0.19 -11.53 -1.45
N GLY A 183 0.05 -11.97 -2.70
CA GLY A 183 -0.77 -13.13 -3.06
C GLY A 183 -0.18 -14.46 -2.65
N SER A 184 -1.00 -15.51 -2.70
CA SER A 184 -0.62 -16.87 -2.30
C SER A 184 0.71 -17.30 -2.93
N GLY A 185 1.58 -17.89 -2.12
CA GLY A 185 2.93 -18.30 -2.54
C GLY A 185 4.00 -17.21 -2.43
N SER A 186 3.64 -15.95 -2.17
CA SER A 186 4.61 -14.90 -1.86
C SER A 186 5.10 -15.00 -0.41
N TRP A 187 6.30 -14.46 -0.15
CA TRP A 187 6.83 -14.33 1.21
C TRP A 187 5.94 -13.45 2.08
N TRP A 188 5.42 -12.34 1.54
CA TRP A 188 4.52 -11.46 2.28
C TRP A 188 3.21 -12.16 2.68
N TYR A 189 2.70 -13.07 1.86
CA TYR A 189 1.51 -13.85 2.18
C TYR A 189 1.73 -14.72 3.43
N SER A 190 2.90 -15.33 3.59
CA SER A 190 3.21 -16.15 4.78
C SER A 190 3.51 -15.31 6.03
N ARG A 191 3.74 -14.01 5.89
CA ARG A 191 3.99 -13.07 7.01
C ARG A 191 2.75 -12.31 7.44
N LEU A 192 1.66 -12.35 6.66
CA LEU A 192 0.43 -11.64 6.96
C LEU A 192 -0.20 -12.20 8.24
N VAL A 193 -0.36 -11.33 9.24
CA VAL A 193 -1.01 -11.66 10.51
C VAL A 193 -2.53 -11.50 10.32
N TRP A 194 -2.98 -10.28 10.05
CA TRP A 194 -4.32 -9.96 9.52
C TRP A 194 -4.37 -8.49 9.08
N GLY A 195 -5.47 -8.11 8.44
CA GLY A 195 -5.79 -6.74 8.13
C GLY A 195 -6.81 -6.11 9.08
N ARG A 196 -6.94 -4.79 8.98
CA ARG A 196 -7.90 -3.94 9.69
C ARG A 196 -8.59 -3.03 8.68
N ARG A 197 -9.92 -3.09 8.64
CA ARG A 197 -10.74 -2.20 7.82
C ARG A 197 -11.12 -0.94 8.59
N LEU A 198 -10.71 0.21 8.09
CA LEU A 198 -11.10 1.52 8.62
C LEU A 198 -12.17 2.20 7.76
N LEU A 199 -12.12 1.95 6.45
CA LEU A 199 -13.06 2.52 5.48
C LEU A 199 -14.47 2.00 5.77
N PRO A 200 -15.52 2.84 5.61
CA PRO A 200 -16.89 2.35 5.61
C PRO A 200 -17.05 1.30 4.52
N THR A 201 -17.72 0.19 4.84
CA THR A 201 -17.85 -0.96 3.92
C THR A 201 -18.43 -0.52 2.58
N TYR A 202 -17.66 -0.73 1.51
CA TYR A 202 -18.18 -0.64 0.15
C TYR A 202 -18.79 -1.98 -0.23
N THR A 203 -20.07 -1.96 -0.58
CA THR A 203 -20.71 -3.07 -1.30
C THR A 203 -20.63 -2.73 -2.78
N PRO A 204 -19.74 -3.38 -3.56
CA PRO A 204 -19.72 -3.15 -4.99
C PRO A 204 -21.08 -3.47 -5.61
N PRO A 205 -21.53 -2.69 -6.62
CA PRO A 205 -22.70 -3.08 -7.38
C PRO A 205 -22.42 -4.47 -8.01
N PRO A 206 -23.46 -5.31 -8.16
CA PRO A 206 -23.30 -6.60 -8.81
C PRO A 206 -22.62 -6.42 -10.17
N PRO A 207 -21.79 -7.38 -10.61
CA PRO A 207 -21.16 -7.30 -11.93
C PRO A 207 -22.24 -7.09 -12.99
N PRO A 208 -21.93 -6.32 -14.06
CA PRO A 208 -22.88 -6.16 -15.16
C PRO A 208 -23.28 -7.55 -15.68
N PRO A 209 -24.55 -7.76 -16.06
CA PRO A 209 -24.98 -9.01 -16.64
C PRO A 209 -24.08 -9.36 -17.84
N PRO A 210 -23.80 -10.64 -18.08
CA PRO A 210 -23.05 -11.05 -19.26
C PRO A 210 -23.73 -10.47 -20.52
N PRO A 211 -22.95 -10.11 -21.55
CA PRO A 211 -23.52 -9.60 -22.80
C PRO A 211 -24.55 -10.59 -23.33
N SER A 212 -25.72 -10.08 -23.74
CA SER A 212 -26.75 -10.90 -24.35
C SER A 212 -26.15 -11.70 -25.51
N PRO A 213 -26.48 -12.99 -25.67
CA PRO A 213 -26.00 -13.77 -26.81
C PRO A 213 -26.38 -13.02 -28.09
N SER A 214 -25.39 -12.83 -28.97
CA SER A 214 -25.64 -12.21 -30.27
C SER A 214 -26.72 -13.02 -31.00
N PRO A 215 -27.70 -12.36 -31.67
CA PRO A 215 -28.70 -13.08 -32.43
C PRO A 215 -27.98 -13.96 -33.45
N SER A 216 -28.26 -15.27 -33.40
CA SER A 216 -27.78 -16.22 -34.41
C SER A 216 -28.18 -15.70 -35.79
N PRO A 217 -27.28 -15.72 -36.79
CA PRO A 217 -27.64 -15.33 -38.14
C PRO A 217 -28.81 -16.20 -38.60
N SER A 218 -29.95 -15.57 -38.91
CA SER A 218 -31.07 -16.27 -39.55
C SER A 218 -30.55 -16.86 -40.85
N ALA A 219 -30.73 -18.17 -41.00
CA ALA A 219 -30.43 -18.86 -42.25
C ALA A 219 -31.17 -18.14 -43.38
N SER A 220 -30.40 -17.59 -44.31
CA SER A 220 -30.96 -17.02 -45.54
C SER A 220 -31.60 -18.15 -46.32
N ALA A 221 -32.91 -18.06 -46.55
CA ALA A 221 -33.59 -18.91 -47.50
C ALA A 221 -33.09 -18.51 -48.90
N THR A 222 -32.41 -19.43 -49.58
CA THR A 222 -32.02 -19.31 -50.98
C THR A 222 -33.27 -19.53 -51.86
N PRO A 223 -33.50 -18.71 -52.91
CA PRO A 223 -34.57 -18.95 -53.88
C PRO A 223 -34.32 -20.19 -54.76
#